data_AF-A0A7C6APZ2-F1
#
_entry.id   AF-A0A7C6APZ2-F1
#
_cell.length_a   1.000
_cell.length_b   1.000
_cell.length_c   1.000
_cell.angle_alpha   90.00
_cell.angle_beta   90.00
_cell.angle_gamma   90.00
#
_symmetry.space_group_name_H-M   'P 1'
#
loop_
_entity.id
_entity.type
_entity.pdbx_description
1 polymer ?
#
loop_
_entity_poly.entity_id
_entity_poly.type
_entity_poly.pdbx_seq_one_letter_code
_entity_poly.pdbx_strand_id
1 'polypeptide(L)'
;MSFLELSEQEIIRRQALDEMRQLGINPYPNEPFEVNCKTTEILEKYDDSLKNFQNVSIAGRIMSKRIMGSASFAELQDEYGRIQLYLNRDEICPGEDKTTYNILFKKLSDIGDIVGVTGYVFITKMGEISIHVKTYKMLSKCLRPLPIVKEKDGVVYDAFTDPEQRYRNRSLDLIVNPQNKQIFIKRTKLVNTMRSFLNEKGYWEVETPILQPIYGGAAARPFKTHHNALDMTLYLRIANELYLKRLIVGGFDGVYEFSKDFRNEGMDRFHNPEFTQMELYVAYKDYYWMMDLVEEMVERIAMALHGTTKVKVGDNEIDFKRPWKRFTMFEAIKHFTGIDISQMNEDELRQTAQKLNVEVDA
;
A
#
# COMPACT_ATOMS: atom_id res chain seq x y z
N MET A 1 20.28 -26.77 2.31
CA MET A 1 19.43 -26.14 1.28
C MET A 1 18.14 -26.94 1.24
N SER A 2 17.01 -26.35 1.63
CA SER A 2 15.71 -26.96 1.39
C SER A 2 15.47 -26.91 -0.12
N PHE A 3 15.49 -28.07 -0.78
CA PHE A 3 14.92 -28.19 -2.12
C PHE A 3 13.41 -28.02 -1.93
N LEU A 4 12.91 -26.80 -2.16
CA LEU A 4 11.48 -26.56 -2.25
C LEU A 4 10.96 -27.37 -3.44
N GLU A 5 10.22 -28.43 -3.14
CA GLU A 5 9.52 -29.23 -4.14
C GLU A 5 8.53 -28.32 -4.87
N LEU A 6 8.69 -28.21 -6.19
CA LEU A 6 7.84 -27.37 -7.01
C LEU A 6 6.48 -28.02 -7.18
N SER A 7 5.41 -27.22 -7.17
CA SER A 7 4.10 -27.72 -7.56
C SER A 7 4.07 -28.12 -9.05
N GLU A 8 3.16 -29.02 -9.42
CA GLU A 8 2.93 -29.41 -10.81
C GLU A 8 2.70 -28.20 -11.72
N GLN A 9 1.94 -27.20 -11.25
CA GLN A 9 1.69 -25.96 -12.00
C GLN A 9 2.96 -25.11 -12.19
N GLU A 10 3.86 -25.06 -11.21
CA GLU A 10 5.14 -24.37 -11.36
C GLU A 10 6.05 -25.10 -12.37
N ILE A 11 6.02 -26.43 -12.40
CA ILE A 11 6.76 -27.23 -13.38
C ILE A 11 6.25 -26.93 -14.80
N ILE A 12 4.93 -26.98 -15.02
CA ILE A 12 4.30 -26.68 -16.32
C ILE A 12 4.64 -25.24 -16.77
N ARG A 13 4.56 -24.26 -15.87
CA ARG A 13 4.89 -22.85 -16.21
C ARG A 13 6.35 -22.65 -16.59
N ARG A 14 7.27 -23.44 -16.01
CA ARG A 14 8.69 -23.43 -16.35
C ARG A 14 8.97 -24.11 -17.69
N GLN A 15 8.26 -25.20 -17.98
CA GLN A 15 8.31 -25.81 -19.31
C GLN A 15 7.80 -24.83 -20.39
N ALA A 16 6.70 -24.12 -20.12
CA ALA A 16 6.19 -23.08 -21.02
C ALA A 16 7.20 -21.93 -21.21
N LEU A 17 7.91 -21.52 -20.15
CA LEU A 17 9.00 -20.55 -20.23
C LEU A 17 10.12 -21.01 -21.19
N ASP A 18 10.53 -22.28 -21.08
CA ASP A 18 11.58 -22.84 -21.93
C ASP A 18 11.12 -22.99 -23.39
N GLU A 19 9.87 -23.38 -23.61
CA GLU A 19 9.26 -23.43 -24.95
C GLU A 19 9.19 -22.03 -25.59
N MET A 20 8.84 -20.98 -24.84
CA MET A 20 8.90 -19.59 -25.34
C MET A 20 10.30 -19.24 -25.85
N ARG A 21 11.35 -19.58 -25.08
CA ARG A 21 12.74 -19.31 -25.46
C ARG A 21 13.16 -20.08 -26.70
N GLN A 22 12.76 -21.34 -26.83
CA GLN A 22 13.03 -22.16 -28.01
C GLN A 22 12.38 -21.60 -29.27
N LEU A 23 11.20 -20.97 -29.14
CA LEU A 23 10.49 -20.28 -30.22
C LEU A 23 11.06 -18.88 -30.51
N GLY A 24 12.13 -18.46 -29.84
CA GLY A 24 12.71 -17.12 -29.99
C GLY A 24 11.87 -15.99 -29.35
N ILE A 25 10.85 -16.33 -28.55
CA ILE A 25 10.01 -15.37 -27.84
C ILE A 25 10.70 -15.03 -26.52
N ASN A 26 11.06 -13.77 -26.32
CA ASN A 26 11.61 -13.33 -25.05
C ASN A 26 10.49 -13.24 -23.99
N PRO A 27 10.51 -14.06 -22.92
CA PRO A 27 9.49 -14.03 -21.86
C PRO A 27 9.65 -12.86 -20.88
N TYR A 28 10.80 -12.18 -20.93
CA TYR A 28 11.17 -11.03 -20.10
C TYR A 28 11.89 -9.97 -20.94
N PRO A 29 11.19 -9.32 -21.89
CA PRO A 29 11.74 -8.23 -22.69
C PRO A 29 12.26 -7.09 -21.81
N ASN A 30 13.40 -6.51 -22.21
CA ASN A 30 13.99 -5.34 -21.56
C ASN A 30 13.63 -4.04 -22.29
N GLU A 31 13.11 -4.13 -23.51
CA GLU A 31 12.63 -2.99 -24.27
C GLU A 31 11.35 -2.41 -23.65
N PRO A 32 11.17 -1.08 -23.69
CA PRO A 32 9.96 -0.45 -23.21
C PRO A 32 8.74 -0.91 -24.04
N PHE A 33 7.61 -1.08 -23.36
CA PHE A 33 6.31 -1.22 -24.00
C PHE A 33 5.52 0.07 -23.79
N GLU A 34 5.28 0.82 -24.87
CA GLU A 34 4.58 2.10 -24.78
C GLU A 34 3.10 1.89 -24.51
N VAL A 35 2.60 2.42 -23.40
CA VAL A 35 1.18 2.45 -23.05
C VAL A 35 0.63 3.86 -23.26
N ASN A 36 -0.56 3.98 -23.83
CA ASN A 36 -1.13 5.30 -24.19
C ASN A 36 -2.50 5.57 -23.57
N CYS A 37 -3.05 4.63 -22.81
CA CYS A 37 -4.37 4.73 -22.21
C CYS A 37 -4.43 3.95 -20.90
N LYS A 38 -5.44 4.28 -20.09
CA LYS A 38 -5.74 3.62 -18.82
C LYS A 38 -7.06 2.89 -18.93
N THR A 39 -7.19 1.78 -18.22
CA THR A 39 -8.46 1.03 -18.20
C THR A 39 -9.65 1.89 -17.77
N THR A 40 -9.51 2.66 -16.70
CA THR A 40 -10.60 3.55 -16.23
C THR A 40 -10.97 4.61 -17.25
N GLU A 41 -9.99 5.17 -17.96
CA GLU A 41 -10.25 6.15 -19.00
C GLU A 41 -11.06 5.57 -20.17
N ILE A 42 -10.74 4.34 -20.59
CA ILE A 42 -11.51 3.64 -21.62
C ILE A 42 -12.94 3.41 -21.14
N LEU A 43 -13.12 2.87 -19.94
CA LEU A 43 -14.43 2.52 -19.41
C LEU A 43 -15.34 3.74 -19.18
N GLU A 44 -14.76 4.89 -18.81
CA GLU A 44 -15.51 6.12 -18.54
C GLU A 44 -15.85 6.93 -19.80
N LYS A 45 -14.95 6.91 -20.80
CA LYS A 45 -15.04 7.84 -21.94
C LYS A 45 -15.35 7.19 -23.28
N TYR A 46 -15.26 5.86 -23.40
CA TYR A 46 -15.50 5.20 -24.68
C TYR A 46 -16.96 5.34 -25.12
N ASP A 47 -17.14 5.77 -26.36
CA ASP A 47 -18.44 5.91 -27.01
C ASP A 47 -18.29 5.46 -28.46
N ASP A 48 -19.04 4.42 -28.83
CA ASP A 48 -19.00 3.82 -30.17
C ASP A 48 -19.38 4.83 -31.26
N SER A 49 -20.26 5.79 -30.95
CA SER A 49 -20.67 6.85 -31.89
C SER A 49 -19.54 7.83 -32.20
N LEU A 50 -18.64 8.06 -31.23
CA LEU A 50 -17.50 8.95 -31.37
C LEU A 50 -16.30 8.28 -32.04
N LYS A 51 -16.33 6.94 -32.15
CA LYS A 51 -15.20 6.12 -32.64
C LYS A 51 -13.89 6.53 -31.97
N ASN A 52 -13.91 6.84 -30.67
CA ASN A 52 -12.69 7.11 -29.91
C ASN A 52 -11.96 5.78 -29.60
N PHE A 53 -10.72 5.88 -29.11
CA PHE A 53 -9.90 4.71 -28.73
C PHE A 53 -9.64 3.68 -29.86
N GLN A 54 -9.38 4.16 -31.08
CA GLN A 54 -9.05 3.31 -32.23
C GLN A 54 -7.61 2.77 -32.24
N ASN A 55 -6.71 3.43 -31.50
CA ASN A 55 -5.31 3.04 -31.37
C ASN A 55 -4.95 3.00 -29.89
N VAL A 56 -5.32 1.91 -29.23
CA VAL A 56 -5.05 1.66 -27.82
C VAL A 56 -3.82 0.78 -27.68
N SER A 57 -2.94 1.14 -26.76
CA SER A 57 -1.85 0.31 -26.27
C SER A 57 -1.90 0.26 -24.73
N ILE A 58 -2.07 -0.95 -24.19
CA ILE A 58 -2.20 -1.18 -22.75
C ILE A 58 -1.38 -2.41 -22.35
N ALA A 59 -0.87 -2.38 -21.12
CA ALA A 59 -0.18 -3.50 -20.52
C ALA A 59 -0.76 -3.81 -19.14
N GLY A 60 -0.79 -5.08 -18.79
CA GLY A 60 -1.35 -5.52 -17.53
C GLY A 60 -1.22 -7.02 -17.31
N ARG A 61 -1.77 -7.48 -16.19
CA ARG A 61 -1.75 -8.89 -15.79
C ARG A 61 -2.98 -9.61 -16.34
N ILE A 62 -2.80 -10.80 -16.90
CA ILE A 62 -3.92 -11.67 -17.26
C ILE A 62 -4.57 -12.19 -15.97
N MET A 63 -5.83 -11.84 -15.73
CA MET A 63 -6.60 -12.29 -14.56
C MET A 63 -7.51 -13.47 -14.89
N SER A 64 -7.98 -13.55 -16.13
CA SER A 64 -8.77 -14.67 -16.62
C SER A 64 -8.50 -14.93 -18.11
N LYS A 65 -8.81 -16.13 -18.58
CA LYS A 65 -8.58 -16.55 -19.96
C LYS A 65 -9.60 -17.62 -20.36
N ARG A 66 -10.30 -17.41 -21.47
CA ARG A 66 -11.28 -18.33 -22.05
C ARG A 66 -11.01 -18.52 -23.54
N ILE A 67 -10.75 -19.76 -23.94
CA ILE A 67 -10.40 -20.12 -25.32
C ILE A 67 -11.62 -20.69 -26.04
N MET A 68 -11.93 -20.19 -27.24
CA MET A 68 -13.08 -20.59 -28.07
C MET A 68 -12.64 -20.81 -29.53
N GLY A 69 -11.84 -21.86 -29.78
CA GLY A 69 -11.33 -22.16 -31.12
C GLY A 69 -10.35 -21.09 -31.61
N SER A 70 -10.76 -20.33 -32.64
CA SER A 70 -10.00 -19.22 -33.25
C SER A 70 -10.23 -17.86 -32.60
N ALA A 71 -11.20 -17.76 -31.67
CA ALA A 71 -11.39 -16.58 -30.83
C ALA A 71 -11.15 -16.92 -29.36
N SER A 72 -10.74 -15.93 -28.58
CA SER A 72 -10.54 -16.05 -27.13
C SER A 72 -10.86 -14.74 -26.45
N PHE A 73 -11.22 -14.85 -25.17
CA PHE A 73 -11.39 -13.72 -24.27
C PHE A 73 -10.38 -13.82 -23.14
N ALA A 74 -9.86 -12.69 -22.69
CA ALA A 74 -9.04 -12.61 -21.48
C ALA A 74 -9.38 -11.34 -20.71
N GLU A 75 -9.19 -11.32 -19.41
CA GLU A 75 -9.30 -10.11 -18.60
C GLU A 75 -7.90 -9.59 -18.27
N LEU A 76 -7.64 -8.33 -18.60
CA LEU A 76 -6.38 -7.65 -18.31
C LEU A 76 -6.57 -6.71 -17.13
N GLN A 77 -5.75 -6.84 -16.10
CA GLN A 77 -5.70 -5.91 -14.97
C GLN A 77 -4.46 -5.01 -15.06
N ASP A 78 -4.67 -3.71 -15.22
CA ASP A 78 -3.63 -2.70 -15.13
C ASP A 78 -3.57 -2.07 -13.73
N GLU A 79 -2.96 -0.90 -13.61
CA GLU A 79 -2.89 -0.15 -12.36
C GLU A 79 -4.26 0.34 -11.85
N TYR A 80 -5.19 0.59 -12.76
CA TYR A 80 -6.41 1.38 -12.58
C TYR A 80 -7.67 0.52 -12.52
N GLY A 81 -7.69 -0.63 -13.19
CA GLY A 81 -8.86 -1.50 -13.23
C GLY A 81 -8.65 -2.75 -14.08
N ARG A 82 -9.78 -3.30 -14.55
CA ARG A 82 -9.82 -4.48 -15.42
C ARG A 82 -10.58 -4.20 -16.70
N ILE A 83 -10.11 -4.75 -17.81
CA ILE A 83 -10.75 -4.65 -19.12
C ILE A 83 -10.70 -5.97 -19.86
N GLN A 84 -11.79 -6.30 -20.55
CA GLN A 84 -11.84 -7.48 -21.40
C GLN A 84 -11.02 -7.27 -22.68
N LEU A 85 -10.27 -8.30 -23.05
CA LEU A 85 -9.56 -8.44 -24.31
C LEU A 85 -10.31 -9.46 -25.17
N TYR A 86 -10.56 -9.10 -26.42
CA TYR A 86 -10.98 -10.02 -27.46
C TYR A 86 -9.79 -10.31 -28.38
N LEU A 87 -9.41 -11.58 -28.45
CA LEU A 87 -8.28 -12.05 -29.26
C LEU A 87 -8.81 -12.96 -30.35
N ASN A 88 -8.63 -12.57 -31.61
CA ASN A 88 -8.93 -13.42 -32.75
C ASN A 88 -7.62 -13.83 -33.46
N ARG A 89 -7.50 -15.12 -33.78
CA ARG A 89 -6.32 -15.70 -34.41
C ARG A 89 -5.91 -14.95 -35.67
N ASP A 90 -6.86 -14.74 -36.58
CA ASP A 90 -6.55 -14.25 -37.92
C ASP A 90 -6.29 -12.73 -37.91
N GLU A 91 -6.71 -12.04 -36.86
CA GLU A 91 -6.45 -10.62 -36.62
C GLU A 91 -5.06 -10.39 -36.02
N ILE A 92 -4.66 -11.22 -35.06
CA ILE A 92 -3.33 -11.13 -34.41
C ILE A 92 -2.24 -11.79 -35.27
N CYS A 93 -2.63 -12.73 -36.12
CA CYS A 93 -1.75 -13.46 -37.03
C CYS A 93 -2.30 -13.37 -38.46
N PRO A 94 -2.14 -12.24 -39.16
CA PRO A 94 -2.71 -12.06 -40.51
C PRO A 94 -2.06 -12.96 -41.58
N GLY A 95 -0.84 -13.45 -41.34
CA GLY A 95 -0.13 -14.38 -42.23
C GLY A 95 -0.44 -15.86 -41.99
N GLU A 96 0.34 -16.73 -42.61
CA GLU A 96 0.27 -18.19 -42.41
C GLU A 96 0.77 -18.62 -41.03
N ASP A 97 1.76 -17.91 -40.48
CA ASP A 97 2.27 -18.19 -39.14
C ASP A 97 1.24 -17.78 -38.07
N LYS A 98 0.71 -18.78 -37.37
CA LYS A 98 -0.27 -18.61 -36.29
C LYS A 98 0.34 -18.77 -34.89
N THR A 99 1.66 -18.74 -34.76
CA THR A 99 2.40 -19.02 -33.51
C THR A 99 1.97 -18.11 -32.36
N THR A 100 1.84 -16.80 -32.60
CA THR A 100 1.45 -15.82 -31.57
C THR A 100 0.12 -16.18 -30.90
N TYR A 101 -0.87 -16.63 -31.66
CA TYR A 101 -2.17 -17.01 -31.10
C TYR A 101 -2.22 -18.47 -30.65
N ASN A 102 -1.88 -19.43 -31.53
CA ASN A 102 -2.08 -20.86 -31.27
C ASN A 102 -1.11 -21.45 -30.25
N ILE A 103 0.09 -20.89 -30.14
CA ILE A 103 1.13 -21.38 -29.24
C ILE A 103 1.30 -20.38 -28.11
N LEU A 104 1.79 -19.17 -28.39
CA LEU A 104 2.12 -18.19 -27.34
C LEU A 104 0.89 -17.83 -26.49
N PHE A 105 -0.18 -17.31 -27.09
CA PHE A 105 -1.37 -16.96 -26.31
C PHE A 105 -2.09 -18.19 -25.78
N LYS A 106 -2.51 -19.15 -26.62
CA LYS A 106 -3.37 -20.27 -26.20
C LYS A 106 -2.71 -21.27 -25.26
N LYS A 107 -1.44 -21.63 -25.49
CA LYS A 107 -0.76 -22.70 -24.74
C LYS A 107 0.21 -22.17 -23.69
N LEU A 108 1.00 -21.15 -24.03
CA LEU A 108 2.14 -20.75 -23.19
C LEU A 108 1.83 -19.58 -22.23
N SER A 109 0.79 -18.80 -22.53
CA SER A 109 0.38 -17.69 -21.65
C SER A 109 -0.64 -18.16 -20.61
N ASP A 110 -0.42 -17.78 -19.37
CA ASP A 110 -1.20 -18.20 -18.20
C ASP A 110 -1.80 -17.01 -17.45
N ILE A 111 -2.79 -17.31 -16.61
CA ILE A 111 -3.26 -16.37 -15.58
C ILE A 111 -2.07 -15.97 -14.71
N GLY A 112 -1.91 -14.67 -14.49
CA GLY A 112 -0.80 -14.06 -13.77
C GLY A 112 0.31 -13.52 -14.66
N ASP A 113 0.40 -13.91 -15.93
CA ASP A 113 1.39 -13.35 -16.86
C ASP A 113 1.11 -11.85 -17.10
N ILE A 114 2.17 -11.07 -17.29
CA ILE A 114 2.06 -9.66 -17.69
C ILE A 114 2.27 -9.57 -19.19
N VAL A 115 1.34 -8.91 -19.87
CA VAL A 115 1.29 -8.83 -21.32
C VAL A 115 1.00 -7.40 -21.78
N GLY A 116 1.47 -7.07 -22.97
CA GLY A 116 1.17 -5.83 -23.67
C GLY A 116 0.31 -6.14 -24.88
N VAL A 117 -0.73 -5.35 -25.10
CA VAL A 117 -1.61 -5.48 -26.26
C VAL A 117 -1.83 -4.13 -26.92
N THR A 118 -1.97 -4.15 -28.25
CA THR A 118 -2.50 -3.02 -29.00
C THR A 118 -3.75 -3.41 -29.75
N GLY A 119 -4.63 -2.44 -30.04
CA GLY A 119 -5.90 -2.70 -30.71
C GLY A 119 -6.80 -1.47 -30.70
N TYR A 120 -8.11 -1.73 -30.80
CA TYR A 120 -9.15 -0.70 -30.70
C TYR A 120 -10.24 -1.14 -29.74
N VAL A 121 -10.91 -0.17 -29.13
CA VAL A 121 -12.02 -0.46 -28.21
C VAL A 121 -13.32 -0.65 -29.01
N PHE A 122 -14.12 -1.63 -28.60
CA PHE A 122 -15.44 -1.93 -29.15
C PHE A 122 -16.36 -2.50 -28.07
N ILE A 123 -17.66 -2.56 -28.36
CA ILE A 123 -18.64 -3.25 -27.51
C ILE A 123 -18.90 -4.63 -28.10
N THR A 124 -18.76 -5.68 -27.28
CA THR A 124 -19.12 -7.04 -27.69
C THR A 124 -20.63 -7.17 -27.88
N LYS A 125 -21.07 -8.27 -28.51
CA LYS A 125 -22.52 -8.57 -28.65
C LYS A 125 -23.26 -8.65 -27.30
N MET A 126 -22.54 -8.91 -26.21
CA MET A 126 -23.10 -9.00 -24.86
C MET A 126 -23.13 -7.64 -24.13
N GLY A 127 -22.71 -6.56 -24.79
CA GLY A 127 -22.74 -5.21 -24.23
C GLY A 127 -21.49 -4.83 -23.43
N GLU A 128 -20.44 -5.66 -23.42
CA GLU A 128 -19.22 -5.41 -22.65
C GLU A 128 -18.19 -4.62 -23.47
N ILE A 129 -17.66 -3.52 -22.90
CA ILE A 129 -16.56 -2.74 -23.46
C ILE A 129 -15.30 -3.62 -23.47
N SER A 130 -14.66 -3.77 -24.62
CA SER A 130 -13.53 -4.68 -24.81
C SER A 130 -12.50 -4.08 -25.76
N ILE A 131 -11.25 -4.53 -25.65
CA ILE A 131 -10.20 -4.22 -26.63
C ILE A 131 -10.14 -5.35 -27.63
N HIS A 132 -10.40 -5.03 -28.90
CA HIS A 132 -10.14 -5.92 -30.02
C HIS A 132 -8.63 -5.92 -30.32
N VAL A 133 -7.95 -6.98 -29.90
CA VAL A 133 -6.48 -7.07 -29.95
C VAL A 133 -6.00 -7.27 -31.39
N LYS A 134 -5.03 -6.44 -31.80
CA LYS A 134 -4.27 -6.51 -33.05
C LYS A 134 -2.86 -7.04 -32.84
N THR A 135 -2.22 -6.68 -31.73
CA THR A 135 -0.90 -7.21 -31.36
C THR A 135 -0.90 -7.73 -29.93
N TYR A 136 -0.22 -8.84 -29.70
CA TYR A 136 -0.05 -9.44 -28.39
C TYR A 136 1.44 -9.67 -28.11
N LYS A 137 1.92 -9.22 -26.95
CA LYS A 137 3.32 -9.33 -26.54
C LYS A 137 3.41 -9.85 -25.11
N MET A 138 4.24 -10.86 -24.89
CA MET A 138 4.62 -11.30 -23.55
C MET A 138 5.59 -10.27 -22.92
N LEU A 139 5.32 -9.81 -21.70
CA LEU A 139 6.18 -8.87 -20.98
C LEU A 139 6.80 -9.48 -19.72
N SER A 140 6.09 -10.42 -19.07
CA SER A 140 6.64 -11.16 -17.95
C SER A 140 5.90 -12.47 -17.73
N LYS A 141 6.61 -13.59 -17.90
CA LYS A 141 6.08 -14.91 -17.53
C LYS A 141 5.99 -15.05 -16.01
N CYS A 142 4.80 -15.36 -15.53
CA CYS A 142 4.51 -15.70 -14.14
C CYS A 142 4.73 -17.20 -13.93
N LEU A 143 5.69 -17.54 -13.07
CA LEU A 143 6.07 -18.94 -12.79
C LEU A 143 5.29 -19.56 -11.64
N ARG A 144 4.74 -18.75 -10.75
CA ARG A 144 3.91 -19.19 -9.62
C ARG A 144 2.45 -18.88 -9.92
N PRO A 145 1.53 -19.85 -9.80
CA PRO A 145 0.12 -19.57 -10.00
C PRO A 145 -0.39 -18.54 -8.98
N LEU A 146 -1.31 -17.68 -9.42
CA LEU A 146 -2.04 -16.81 -8.50
C LEU A 146 -3.04 -17.64 -7.69
N PRO A 147 -3.34 -17.26 -6.44
CA PRO A 147 -4.50 -17.77 -5.72
C PRO A 147 -5.76 -17.52 -6.56
N ILE A 148 -6.55 -18.57 -6.80
CA ILE A 148 -7.80 -18.44 -7.57
C ILE A 148 -8.87 -17.94 -6.62
N VAL A 149 -9.09 -16.63 -6.62
CA VAL A 149 -10.23 -16.02 -5.95
C VAL A 149 -11.47 -16.24 -6.82
N LYS A 150 -12.46 -16.97 -6.30
CA LYS A 150 -13.71 -17.24 -7.04
C LYS A 150 -14.82 -16.38 -6.49
N GLU A 151 -15.38 -15.50 -7.30
CA GLU A 151 -16.62 -14.81 -6.95
C GLU A 151 -17.79 -15.56 -7.56
N LYS A 152 -18.75 -15.96 -6.72
CA LYS A 152 -20.01 -16.57 -7.16
C LYS A 152 -21.15 -15.95 -6.37
N ASP A 153 -22.15 -15.41 -7.07
CA ASP A 153 -23.36 -14.83 -6.46
C ASP A 153 -23.07 -13.70 -5.45
N GLY A 154 -22.03 -12.89 -5.70
CA GLY A 154 -21.59 -11.81 -4.81
C GLY A 154 -20.80 -12.26 -3.58
N VAL A 155 -20.49 -13.56 -3.46
CA VAL A 155 -19.68 -14.15 -2.39
C VAL A 155 -18.31 -14.52 -2.95
N VAL A 156 -17.26 -13.98 -2.32
CA VAL A 156 -15.87 -14.22 -2.71
C VAL A 156 -15.31 -15.42 -1.92
N TYR A 157 -15.15 -16.54 -2.60
CA TYR A 157 -14.54 -17.77 -2.11
C TYR A 157 -13.04 -17.80 -2.40
N ASP A 158 -12.27 -18.47 -1.53
CA ASP A 158 -10.82 -18.59 -1.62
C ASP A 158 -10.11 -17.22 -1.76
N ALA A 159 -10.79 -16.16 -1.31
CA ALA A 159 -10.22 -14.85 -1.18
C ALA A 159 -9.00 -15.00 -0.26
N PHE A 160 -7.88 -14.42 -0.69
CA PHE A 160 -6.67 -14.29 0.11
C PHE A 160 -6.97 -13.36 1.30
N THR A 161 -7.72 -13.87 2.29
CA THR A 161 -8.38 -13.13 3.39
C THR A 161 -7.63 -13.27 4.69
N ASP A 162 -6.91 -14.37 4.87
CA ASP A 162 -6.07 -14.61 6.03
C ASP A 162 -5.10 -13.43 6.22
N PRO A 163 -5.21 -12.67 7.32
CA PRO A 163 -4.40 -11.48 7.53
C PRO A 163 -2.89 -11.77 7.51
N GLU A 164 -2.45 -12.90 8.07
CA GLU A 164 -1.04 -13.25 8.13
C GLU A 164 -0.48 -13.51 6.73
N GLN A 165 -1.17 -14.29 5.90
CA GLN A 165 -0.78 -14.54 4.51
C GLN A 165 -0.72 -13.26 3.68
N ARG A 166 -1.70 -12.34 3.89
CA ARG A 166 -1.72 -11.02 3.24
C ARG A 166 -0.51 -10.17 3.62
N TYR A 167 -0.11 -10.19 4.88
CA TYR A 167 1.03 -9.43 5.35
C TYR A 167 2.35 -10.03 4.86
N ARG A 168 2.49 -11.36 4.85
CA ARG A 168 3.67 -12.06 4.34
C ARG A 168 3.81 -11.98 2.82
N ASN A 169 2.70 -11.96 2.08
CA ASN A 169 2.68 -11.93 0.62
C ASN A 169 1.94 -10.69 0.11
N ARG A 170 2.42 -9.50 0.48
CA ARG A 170 1.77 -8.23 0.13
C ARG A 170 1.53 -8.06 -1.36
N SER A 171 2.44 -8.52 -2.21
CA SER A 171 2.27 -8.47 -3.66
C SER A 171 1.04 -9.26 -4.13
N LEU A 172 0.79 -10.44 -3.57
CA LEU A 172 -0.40 -11.24 -3.87
C LEU A 172 -1.66 -10.55 -3.34
N ASP A 173 -1.64 -10.03 -2.10
CA ASP A 173 -2.76 -9.26 -1.53
C ASP A 173 -3.15 -8.09 -2.45
N LEU A 174 -2.20 -7.33 -2.96
CA LEU A 174 -2.48 -6.19 -3.84
C LEU A 174 -2.98 -6.60 -5.24
N ILE A 175 -2.60 -7.78 -5.73
CA ILE A 175 -3.09 -8.30 -7.02
C ILE A 175 -4.55 -8.75 -6.88
N VAL A 176 -4.86 -9.51 -5.83
CA VAL A 176 -6.16 -10.18 -5.67
C VAL A 176 -7.20 -9.31 -4.95
N ASN A 177 -6.74 -8.37 -4.11
CA ASN A 177 -7.57 -7.39 -3.40
C ASN A 177 -7.17 -5.96 -3.83
N PRO A 178 -7.48 -5.53 -5.08
CA PRO A 178 -7.06 -4.22 -5.59
C PRO A 178 -7.57 -3.04 -4.74
N GLN A 179 -8.69 -3.20 -4.03
CA GLN A 179 -9.21 -2.23 -3.06
C GLN A 179 -8.22 -1.93 -1.92
N ASN A 180 -7.37 -2.89 -1.53
CA ASN A 180 -6.36 -2.68 -0.47
C ASN A 180 -5.26 -1.71 -0.93
N LYS A 181 -5.04 -1.54 -2.24
CA LYS A 181 -4.14 -0.50 -2.77
C LYS A 181 -4.55 0.90 -2.32
N GLN A 182 -5.85 1.15 -2.14
CA GLN A 182 -6.36 2.45 -1.69
C GLN A 182 -5.86 2.82 -0.28
N ILE A 183 -5.55 1.84 0.57
CA ILE A 183 -4.95 2.09 1.89
C ILE A 183 -3.58 2.76 1.73
N PHE A 184 -2.74 2.24 0.82
CA PHE A 184 -1.41 2.79 0.55
C PHE A 184 -1.48 4.16 -0.12
N ILE A 185 -2.39 4.34 -1.08
CA ILE A 185 -2.63 5.63 -1.73
C ILE A 185 -3.06 6.68 -0.70
N LYS A 186 -4.02 6.34 0.19
CA LYS A 186 -4.46 7.23 1.28
C LYS A 186 -3.34 7.52 2.27
N ARG A 187 -2.49 6.53 2.61
CA ARG A 187 -1.29 6.75 3.44
C ARG A 187 -0.35 7.77 2.80
N THR A 188 -0.06 7.65 1.50
CA THR A 188 0.77 8.63 0.79
C THR A 188 0.13 10.02 0.80
N LYS A 189 -1.18 10.11 0.54
CA LYS A 189 -1.91 11.37 0.58
C LYS A 189 -1.91 12.00 1.98
N LEU A 190 -2.03 11.20 3.05
CA LEU A 190 -1.93 11.64 4.44
C LEU A 190 -0.57 12.29 4.71
N VAL A 191 0.51 11.57 4.40
CA VAL A 191 1.89 12.06 4.62
C VAL A 191 2.17 13.32 3.80
N ASN A 192 1.75 13.36 2.53
CA ASN A 192 1.93 14.54 1.69
C ASN A 192 1.11 15.74 2.20
N THR A 193 -0.11 15.52 2.70
CA THR A 193 -0.93 16.60 3.27
C THR A 193 -0.27 17.18 4.53
N MET A 194 0.26 16.32 5.40
CA MET A 194 1.00 16.73 6.59
C MET A 194 2.28 17.50 6.22
N ARG A 195 3.06 16.99 5.26
CA ARG A 195 4.25 17.65 4.73
C ARG A 195 3.94 19.05 4.19
N SER A 196 2.96 19.16 3.29
CA SER A 196 2.56 20.45 2.72
C SER A 196 2.08 21.42 3.79
N PHE A 197 1.31 20.95 4.77
CA PHE A 197 0.84 21.77 5.89
C PHE A 197 1.99 22.38 6.70
N LEU A 198 3.02 21.58 7.04
CA LEU A 198 4.17 22.07 7.80
C LEU A 198 5.07 22.98 6.96
N ASN A 199 5.28 22.67 5.69
CA ASN A 199 6.04 23.49 4.75
C ASN A 199 5.40 24.88 4.54
N GLU A 200 4.08 24.94 4.42
CA GLU A 200 3.35 26.21 4.30
C GLU A 200 3.49 27.10 5.54
N LYS A 201 3.79 26.51 6.71
CA LYS A 201 4.10 27.25 7.95
C LYS A 201 5.58 27.63 8.07
N GLY A 202 6.40 27.30 7.08
CA GLY A 202 7.83 27.66 7.03
C GLY A 202 8.74 26.74 7.84
N TYR A 203 8.29 25.54 8.21
CA TYR A 203 9.12 24.57 8.93
C TYR A 203 9.94 23.70 7.99
N TRP A 204 11.12 23.30 8.45
CA TRP A 204 12.09 22.56 7.64
C TRP A 204 11.97 21.07 7.85
N GLU A 205 11.74 20.30 6.78
CA GLU A 205 11.96 18.86 6.79
C GLU A 205 13.46 18.58 6.90
N VAL A 206 13.85 17.76 7.87
CA VAL A 206 15.24 17.39 8.10
C VAL A 206 15.37 15.87 8.25
N GLU A 207 16.59 15.37 8.14
CA GLU A 207 16.92 13.97 8.41
C GLU A 207 17.96 13.90 9.52
N THR A 208 17.70 13.09 10.55
CA THR A 208 18.59 12.91 11.69
C THR A 208 19.12 11.47 11.78
N PRO A 209 20.24 11.23 12.49
CA PRO A 209 20.84 9.90 12.54
C PRO A 209 19.90 8.80 13.07
N ILE A 210 19.74 7.74 12.27
CA ILE A 210 19.08 6.49 12.67
C ILE A 210 19.98 5.67 13.60
N LEU A 211 21.28 5.63 13.31
CA LEU A 211 22.27 4.97 14.14
C LEU A 211 22.79 5.95 15.18
N GLN A 212 22.53 5.68 16.45
CA GLN A 212 22.87 6.56 17.56
C GLN A 212 23.84 5.86 18.52
N PRO A 213 24.90 6.54 18.99
CA PRO A 213 25.80 5.97 20.00
C PRO A 213 25.11 5.84 21.36
N ILE A 214 24.15 6.72 21.63
CA ILE A 214 23.29 6.71 22.81
C ILE A 214 21.87 6.93 22.30
N TYR A 215 20.97 6.01 22.61
CA TYR A 215 19.55 6.13 22.30
C TYR A 215 18.84 6.94 23.40
N GLY A 216 17.77 7.65 23.05
CA GLY A 216 16.97 8.45 23.98
C GLY A 216 15.83 9.16 23.28
N GLY A 217 15.12 10.04 24.00
CA GLY A 217 13.93 10.73 23.50
C GLY A 217 12.61 9.96 23.66
N ALA A 218 12.68 8.73 24.18
CA ALA A 218 11.50 7.94 24.56
C ALA A 218 11.86 6.93 25.65
N ALA A 219 10.85 6.38 26.33
CA ALA A 219 10.97 5.25 27.24
C ALA A 219 10.69 3.95 26.47
N ALA A 220 11.71 3.40 25.80
CA ALA A 220 11.58 2.21 24.97
C ALA A 220 12.90 1.40 24.94
N ARG A 221 12.79 0.09 24.72
CA ARG A 221 13.99 -0.76 24.55
C ARG A 221 14.51 -0.63 23.11
N PRO A 222 15.81 -0.35 22.88
CA PRO A 222 16.36 -0.18 21.55
C PRO A 222 16.73 -1.53 20.90
N PHE A 223 16.87 -1.52 19.57
CA PHE A 223 17.68 -2.50 18.86
C PHE A 223 19.15 -2.09 18.93
N LYS A 224 20.02 -3.06 19.24
CA LYS A 224 21.48 -2.88 19.32
C LYS A 224 22.14 -3.46 18.06
N THR A 225 23.12 -2.74 17.53
CA THR A 225 23.97 -3.17 16.41
C THR A 225 25.43 -2.80 16.66
N HIS A 226 26.32 -3.18 15.74
CA HIS A 226 27.75 -2.95 15.85
C HIS A 226 28.33 -2.47 14.52
N HIS A 227 29.18 -1.44 14.57
CA HIS A 227 29.86 -0.89 13.41
C HIS A 227 31.30 -1.41 13.34
N ASN A 228 31.53 -2.42 12.50
CA ASN A 228 32.81 -3.16 12.44
C ASN A 228 34.05 -2.28 12.26
N ALA A 229 34.03 -1.31 11.34
CA ALA A 229 35.23 -0.52 11.04
C ALA A 229 35.59 0.52 12.11
N LEU A 230 34.63 0.88 12.98
CA LEU A 230 34.84 1.81 14.10
C LEU A 230 34.89 1.05 15.43
N ASP A 231 34.73 -0.28 15.40
CA ASP A 231 34.63 -1.17 16.55
C ASP A 231 33.75 -0.58 17.67
N MET A 232 32.54 -0.13 17.33
CA MET A 232 31.65 0.53 18.28
C MET A 232 30.23 -0.01 18.26
N THR A 233 29.62 0.01 19.44
CA THR A 233 28.18 -0.27 19.60
C THR A 233 27.37 0.93 19.12
N LEU A 234 26.32 0.66 18.36
CA LEU A 234 25.31 1.63 17.97
C LEU A 234 23.92 1.09 18.28
N TYR A 235 22.96 1.99 18.35
CA TYR A 235 21.56 1.67 18.59
C TYR A 235 20.73 2.25 17.45
N LEU A 236 19.72 1.50 17.00
CA LEU A 236 18.68 2.10 16.18
C LEU A 236 17.87 3.06 17.04
N ARG A 237 17.58 4.25 16.52
CA ARG A 237 16.83 5.28 17.24
C ARG A 237 15.45 4.79 17.68
N ILE A 238 15.08 5.14 18.91
CA ILE A 238 13.73 4.90 19.46
C ILE A 238 12.82 6.13 19.35
N ALA A 239 13.43 7.28 19.05
CA ALA A 239 12.87 8.60 18.79
C ALA A 239 13.96 9.47 18.12
N ASN A 240 13.57 10.55 17.46
CA ASN A 240 14.48 11.54 16.86
C ASN A 240 14.53 12.88 17.63
N GLU A 241 13.75 13.01 18.71
CA GLU A 241 13.67 14.17 19.62
C GLU A 241 15.03 14.83 19.91
N LEU A 242 16.01 14.06 20.39
CA LEU A 242 17.27 14.63 20.89
C LEU A 242 18.07 15.33 19.79
N TYR A 243 17.97 14.85 18.55
CA TYR A 243 18.67 15.46 17.41
C TYR A 243 17.89 16.65 16.87
N LEU A 244 16.55 16.60 16.82
CA LEU A 244 15.75 17.76 16.42
C LEU A 244 15.93 18.93 17.39
N LYS A 245 16.00 18.67 18.70
CA LYS A 245 16.32 19.72 19.70
C LYS A 245 17.68 20.36 19.48
N ARG A 246 18.69 19.62 19.01
CA ARG A 246 20.01 20.19 18.65
C ARG A 246 19.90 21.16 17.48
N LEU A 247 19.00 20.93 16.53
CA LEU A 247 18.75 21.84 15.42
C LEU A 247 18.07 23.14 15.90
N ILE A 248 17.13 23.04 16.84
CA ILE A 248 16.56 24.23 17.49
C ILE A 248 17.65 25.05 18.19
N VAL A 249 18.53 24.39 18.96
CA VAL A 249 19.71 25.05 19.57
C VAL A 249 20.63 25.67 18.50
N GLY A 250 20.73 25.03 17.34
CA GLY A 250 21.49 25.52 16.19
C GLY A 250 20.87 26.72 15.46
N GLY A 251 19.70 27.20 15.89
CA GLY A 251 19.06 28.40 15.36
C GLY A 251 17.95 28.16 14.34
N PHE A 252 17.47 26.93 14.19
CA PHE A 252 16.24 26.68 13.43
C PHE A 252 15.01 27.01 14.28
N ASP A 253 14.14 27.89 13.78
CA ASP A 253 12.88 28.23 14.48
C ASP A 253 11.81 27.13 14.37
N GLY A 254 11.91 26.23 13.40
CA GLY A 254 11.05 25.06 13.34
C GLY A 254 11.54 23.98 12.38
N VAL A 255 11.60 22.75 12.89
CA VAL A 255 12.06 21.56 12.16
C VAL A 255 11.10 20.41 12.41
N TYR A 256 10.89 19.58 11.39
CA TYR A 256 10.18 18.33 11.52
C TYR A 256 10.87 17.21 10.75
N GLU A 257 10.59 15.98 11.11
CA GLU A 257 11.10 14.82 10.40
C GLU A 257 10.07 13.69 10.43
N PHE A 258 9.82 13.10 9.26
CA PHE A 258 9.16 11.80 9.15
C PHE A 258 10.19 10.70 9.39
N SER A 259 10.27 10.21 10.62
CA SER A 259 11.25 9.23 11.04
C SER A 259 10.70 7.81 11.00
N LYS A 260 11.53 6.87 10.57
CA LYS A 260 11.41 5.47 11.03
C LYS A 260 12.08 5.35 12.39
N ASP A 261 11.30 4.94 13.39
CA ASP A 261 11.79 4.61 14.73
C ASP A 261 11.66 3.11 14.98
N PHE A 262 12.54 2.59 15.84
CA PHE A 262 12.72 1.17 16.06
C PHE A 262 12.64 0.86 17.55
N ARG A 263 11.61 0.12 17.97
CA ARG A 263 11.41 -0.27 19.37
C ARG A 263 11.38 -1.79 19.50
N ASN A 264 12.28 -2.31 20.31
CA ASN A 264 12.48 -3.74 20.51
C ASN A 264 11.56 -4.25 21.62
N GLU A 265 10.27 -4.28 21.30
CA GLU A 265 9.15 -4.56 22.19
C GLU A 265 8.25 -5.64 21.59
N GLY A 266 7.18 -6.00 22.31
CA GLY A 266 6.15 -6.90 21.78
C GLY A 266 5.44 -6.33 20.56
N MET A 267 4.80 -7.21 19.79
CA MET A 267 3.98 -6.83 18.64
C MET A 267 2.51 -7.07 18.95
N ASP A 268 1.67 -6.13 18.53
CA ASP A 268 0.22 -6.28 18.58
C ASP A 268 -0.43 -5.51 17.42
N ARG A 269 -1.74 -5.27 17.50
CA ARG A 269 -2.50 -4.54 16.46
C ARG A 269 -2.03 -3.10 16.25
N PHE A 270 -1.47 -2.46 17.26
CA PHE A 270 -1.05 -1.06 17.27
C PHE A 270 0.48 -0.89 17.30
N HIS A 271 1.24 -1.94 17.61
CA HIS A 271 2.69 -1.90 17.75
C HIS A 271 3.39 -2.79 16.72
N ASN A 272 4.19 -2.16 15.86
CA ASN A 272 5.14 -2.82 14.95
C ASN A 272 6.57 -2.39 15.31
N PRO A 273 7.58 -3.28 15.28
CA PRO A 273 8.92 -2.97 15.78
C PRO A 273 9.63 -1.84 15.04
N GLU A 274 9.22 -1.59 13.79
CA GLU A 274 9.54 -0.35 13.06
C GLU A 274 8.25 0.39 12.68
N PHE A 275 8.17 1.67 12.96
CA PHE A 275 7.00 2.47 12.62
C PHE A 275 7.43 3.86 12.16
N THR A 276 6.52 4.55 11.48
CA THR A 276 6.75 5.94 11.07
C THR A 276 6.16 6.88 12.10
N GLN A 277 7.00 7.73 12.67
CA GLN A 277 6.62 8.85 13.50
C GLN A 277 6.85 10.15 12.73
N MET A 278 6.13 11.20 13.10
CA MET A 278 6.47 12.57 12.70
C MET A 278 6.72 13.34 13.99
N GLU A 279 7.94 13.83 14.17
CA GLU A 279 8.27 14.74 15.26
C GLU A 279 8.45 16.15 14.70
N LEU A 280 7.99 17.15 15.47
CA LEU A 280 8.04 18.57 15.14
C LEU A 280 8.50 19.34 16.37
N TYR A 281 9.46 20.24 16.17
CA TYR A 281 9.88 21.23 17.15
C TYR A 281 9.75 22.61 16.56
N VAL A 282 9.20 23.54 17.35
CA VAL A 282 9.07 24.95 16.96
C VAL A 282 9.49 25.82 18.15
N ALA A 283 10.46 26.69 17.91
CA ALA A 283 10.98 27.62 18.92
C ALA A 283 9.90 28.63 19.33
N TYR A 284 9.98 29.10 20.58
CA TYR A 284 9.12 30.14 21.14
C TYR A 284 7.62 29.79 21.20
N LYS A 285 7.26 28.51 21.07
CA LYS A 285 5.89 28.01 21.19
C LYS A 285 5.74 27.12 22.42
N ASP A 286 4.52 27.09 22.95
CA ASP A 286 4.14 26.21 24.05
C ASP A 286 3.24 25.06 23.57
N TYR A 287 2.81 24.25 24.52
CA TYR A 287 1.97 23.09 24.23
C TYR A 287 0.53 23.45 23.85
N TYR A 288 0.01 24.63 24.23
CA TYR A 288 -1.30 25.10 23.77
C TYR A 288 -1.28 25.40 22.28
N TRP A 289 -0.23 26.08 21.81
CA TRP A 289 0.01 26.28 20.39
C TRP A 289 0.14 24.95 19.65
N MET A 290 0.83 23.96 20.24
CA MET A 290 0.97 22.63 19.66
C MET A 290 -0.39 21.91 19.54
N MET A 291 -1.28 22.03 20.54
CA MET A 291 -2.64 21.48 20.45
C MET A 291 -3.39 22.06 19.25
N ASP A 292 -3.42 23.40 19.12
CA ASP A 292 -4.11 24.08 18.02
C ASP A 292 -3.54 23.66 16.65
N LEU A 293 -2.22 23.51 16.56
CA LEU A 293 -1.54 23.07 15.35
C LEU A 293 -1.94 21.65 14.95
N VAL A 294 -1.92 20.71 15.90
CA VAL A 294 -2.25 19.30 15.65
C VAL A 294 -3.72 19.16 15.25
N GLU A 295 -4.62 19.87 15.93
CA GLU A 295 -6.05 19.89 15.59
C GLU A 295 -6.28 20.39 14.15
N GLU A 296 -5.64 21.51 13.77
CA GLU A 296 -5.71 22.05 12.40
C GLU A 296 -5.16 21.07 11.35
N MET A 297 -4.03 20.45 11.66
CA MET A 297 -3.35 19.51 10.77
C MET A 297 -4.21 18.27 10.52
N VAL A 298 -4.77 17.69 11.58
CA VAL A 298 -5.61 16.47 11.50
C VAL A 298 -6.95 16.77 10.82
N GLU A 299 -7.57 17.91 11.10
CA GLU A 299 -8.77 18.36 10.38
C GLU A 299 -8.50 18.48 8.86
N ARG A 300 -7.38 19.12 8.48
CA ARG A 300 -6.96 19.25 7.08
C ARG A 300 -6.72 17.88 6.42
N ILE A 301 -6.10 16.95 7.13
CA ILE A 301 -5.89 15.58 6.66
C ILE A 301 -7.23 14.87 6.44
N ALA A 302 -8.17 14.97 7.38
CA ALA A 302 -9.50 14.36 7.26
C ALA A 302 -10.23 14.89 6.02
N MET A 303 -10.26 16.22 5.85
CA MET A 303 -10.83 16.87 4.66
C MET A 303 -10.14 16.44 3.37
N ALA A 304 -8.81 16.37 3.35
CA ALA A 304 -8.06 15.95 2.18
C ALA A 304 -8.37 14.50 1.79
N LEU A 305 -8.46 13.58 2.76
CA LEU A 305 -8.67 12.15 2.50
C LEU A 305 -10.14 11.79 2.21
N HIS A 306 -11.08 12.48 2.85
CA HIS A 306 -12.48 12.07 2.89
C HIS A 306 -13.46 13.14 2.38
N GLY A 307 -13.03 14.39 2.19
CA GLY A 307 -13.91 15.51 1.84
C GLY A 307 -14.82 15.98 2.98
N THR A 308 -14.65 15.41 4.18
CA THR A 308 -15.42 15.68 5.39
C THR A 308 -14.55 15.42 6.62
N THR A 309 -14.90 16.03 7.76
CA THR A 309 -14.28 15.74 9.05
C THR A 309 -14.87 14.51 9.74
N LYS A 310 -16.04 14.04 9.28
CA LYS A 310 -16.75 12.89 9.84
C LYS A 310 -16.37 11.59 9.14
N VAL A 311 -15.76 10.67 9.87
CA VAL A 311 -15.24 9.41 9.35
C VAL A 311 -15.80 8.24 10.14
N LYS A 312 -16.32 7.24 9.43
CA LYS A 312 -16.80 5.99 10.05
C LYS A 312 -15.63 5.05 10.35
N VAL A 313 -15.52 4.59 11.60
CA VAL A 313 -14.50 3.65 12.08
C VAL A 313 -15.19 2.53 12.87
N GLY A 314 -15.35 1.37 12.23
CA GLY A 314 -16.20 0.31 12.76
C GLY A 314 -17.65 0.80 12.88
N ASP A 315 -18.22 0.67 14.07
CA ASP A 315 -19.58 1.15 14.38
C ASP A 315 -19.64 2.62 14.81
N ASN A 316 -18.49 3.26 15.02
CA ASN A 316 -18.41 4.63 15.51
C ASN A 316 -18.26 5.64 14.37
N GLU A 317 -18.85 6.82 14.52
CA GLU A 317 -18.53 8.01 13.73
C GLU A 317 -17.57 8.90 14.54
N ILE A 318 -16.40 9.20 13.97
CA ILE A 318 -15.40 10.08 14.57
C ILE A 318 -15.43 11.40 13.80
N ASP A 319 -15.66 12.51 14.49
CA ASP A 319 -15.58 13.85 13.91
C ASP A 319 -14.25 14.50 14.28
N PHE A 320 -13.41 14.75 13.27
CA PHE A 320 -12.10 15.39 13.41
C PHE A 320 -12.17 16.92 13.44
N LYS A 321 -13.38 17.50 13.40
CA LYS A 321 -13.57 18.95 13.44
C LYS A 321 -13.05 19.53 14.75
N ARG A 322 -12.19 20.55 14.66
CA ARG A 322 -11.68 21.30 15.80
C ARG A 322 -12.72 22.35 16.30
N PRO A 323 -12.66 22.81 17.55
CA PRO A 323 -11.70 22.42 18.59
C PRO A 323 -12.06 21.08 19.25
N TRP A 324 -11.03 20.32 19.66
CA TRP A 324 -11.24 19.08 20.41
C TRP A 324 -11.42 19.33 21.90
N LYS A 325 -12.08 18.40 22.58
CA LYS A 325 -12.23 18.46 24.03
C LYS A 325 -10.88 18.24 24.71
N ARG A 326 -10.49 19.18 25.57
CA ARG A 326 -9.24 19.12 26.36
C ARG A 326 -9.55 18.69 27.78
N PHE A 327 -8.76 17.76 28.28
CA PHE A 327 -8.77 17.33 29.67
C PHE A 327 -7.34 17.36 30.20
N THR A 328 -7.16 17.84 31.43
CA THR A 328 -6.00 17.39 32.23
C THR A 328 -6.15 15.89 32.54
N MET A 329 -5.03 15.22 32.86
CA MET A 329 -5.07 13.80 33.23
C MET A 329 -6.01 13.54 34.41
N PHE A 330 -5.99 14.41 35.42
CA PHE A 330 -6.88 14.30 36.59
C PHE A 330 -8.36 14.48 36.23
N GLU A 331 -8.69 15.46 35.38
CA GLU A 331 -10.07 15.66 34.93
C GLU A 331 -10.58 14.47 34.11
N ALA A 332 -9.75 13.89 33.24
CA ALA A 332 -10.13 12.72 32.46
C ALA A 332 -10.48 11.53 33.39
N ILE A 333 -9.60 11.22 34.35
CA ILE A 333 -9.83 10.13 35.31
C ILE A 333 -11.09 10.39 36.12
N LYS A 334 -11.27 11.61 36.65
CA LYS A 334 -12.47 11.99 37.40
C LYS A 334 -13.73 11.92 36.56
N HIS A 335 -13.69 12.35 35.29
CA HIS A 335 -14.84 12.36 34.40
C HIS A 335 -15.33 10.94 34.07
N PHE A 336 -14.41 10.01 33.82
CA PHE A 336 -14.77 8.65 33.40
C PHE A 336 -14.91 7.65 34.56
N THR A 337 -14.27 7.88 35.70
CA THR A 337 -14.31 6.98 36.87
C THR A 337 -15.10 7.55 38.05
N GLY A 338 -15.33 8.86 38.09
CA GLY A 338 -15.91 9.56 39.24
C GLY A 338 -14.93 9.83 40.39
N ILE A 339 -13.68 9.35 40.30
CA ILE A 339 -12.69 9.43 41.38
C ILE A 339 -11.71 10.57 41.10
N ASP A 340 -11.58 11.48 42.06
CA ASP A 340 -10.59 12.56 42.01
C ASP A 340 -9.29 12.10 42.65
N ILE A 341 -8.26 11.90 41.82
CA ILE A 341 -6.94 11.43 42.27
C ILE A 341 -5.92 12.57 42.45
N SER A 342 -6.32 13.83 42.24
CA SER A 342 -5.37 14.96 42.14
C SER A 342 -4.61 15.29 43.42
N GLN A 343 -5.08 14.82 44.57
CA GLN A 343 -4.48 15.02 45.89
C GLN A 343 -4.03 13.71 46.54
N MET A 344 -4.07 12.59 45.82
CA MET A 344 -3.71 11.27 46.35
C MET A 344 -2.19 11.08 46.36
N ASN A 345 -1.69 10.43 47.42
CA ASN A 345 -0.32 9.93 47.46
C ASN A 345 -0.17 8.59 46.72
N GLU A 346 1.06 8.07 46.63
CA GLU A 346 1.34 6.83 45.89
C GLU A 346 0.55 5.61 46.40
N ASP A 347 0.45 5.43 47.72
CA ASP A 347 -0.28 4.30 48.31
C ASP A 347 -1.78 4.39 48.01
N GLU A 348 -2.35 5.60 48.08
CA GLU A 348 -3.74 5.87 47.72
C GLU A 348 -4.02 5.65 46.23
N LEU A 349 -3.07 6.03 45.37
CA LEU A 349 -3.13 5.78 43.93
C LEU A 349 -3.09 4.28 43.63
N ARG A 350 -2.20 3.51 44.27
CA ARG A 350 -2.11 2.05 44.12
C ARG A 350 -3.40 1.36 44.55
N GLN A 351 -3.96 1.76 45.70
CA GLN A 351 -5.26 1.23 46.16
C GLN A 351 -6.41 1.59 45.20
N THR A 352 -6.39 2.80 44.65
CA THR A 352 -7.41 3.25 43.67
C THR A 352 -7.29 2.48 42.36
N ALA A 353 -6.07 2.26 41.86
CA ALA A 353 -5.80 1.44 40.68
C ALA A 353 -6.32 0.01 40.88
N GLN A 354 -6.03 -0.62 42.03
CA GLN A 354 -6.56 -1.94 42.37
C GLN A 354 -8.10 -1.98 42.39
N LYS A 355 -8.76 -0.96 42.98
CA LYS A 355 -10.23 -0.84 42.97
C LYS A 355 -10.82 -0.73 41.56
N LEU A 356 -10.09 -0.08 40.66
CA LEU A 356 -10.46 0.08 39.24
C LEU A 356 -10.02 -1.09 38.36
N ASN A 357 -9.41 -2.14 38.94
CA ASN A 357 -8.82 -3.28 38.23
C ASN A 357 -7.75 -2.87 37.21
N VAL A 358 -6.98 -1.82 37.53
CA VAL A 358 -5.80 -1.39 36.76
C VAL A 358 -4.59 -2.12 37.31
N GLU A 359 -3.84 -2.77 36.44
CA GLU A 359 -2.58 -3.43 36.79
C GLU A 359 -1.54 -2.40 37.26
N VAL A 360 -0.81 -2.74 38.31
CA VAL A 360 0.27 -1.92 38.88
C VAL A 360 1.53 -2.76 38.99
N ASP A 361 2.66 -2.18 38.61
CA ASP A 361 3.96 -2.81 38.84
C ASP A 361 4.21 -2.98 40.34
N ALA A 362 4.82 -4.11 40.69
CA ALA A 362 5.14 -4.49 42.06
C ALA A 362 6.08 -3.49 42.77
#